data_AF-A0A378FQK7-F1
#
_entry.id   AF-A0A378FQK7-F1
#
_cell.length_a   1.000
_cell.length_b   1.000
_cell.length_c   1.000
_cell.angle_alpha   90.00
_cell.angle_beta   90.00
_cell.angle_gamma   90.00
#
_symmetry.space_group_name_H-M   'P 1'
#
loop_
_entity.id
_entity.type
_entity.pdbx_description
1 polymer ?
#
loop_
_entity_poly.entity_id
_entity_poly.type
_entity_poly.pdbx_seq_one_letter_code
_entity_poly.pdbx_strand_id
1 'polypeptide(L)'
;MHLKKDERQGDGEAYRTGKNDDSADDCPLPAALSEAQADNAHYQALNAYADKRLDKCVFGENKPACKQCPVHCYQPAKREEMKQIMRWAGPRMLWRHPILTVRHLLDDRRPVPTLPEKYRPKK
;
A
#
# COMPACT_ATOMS: atom_id res chain seq x y z
N MET A 1 18.63 48.04 -12.75
CA MET A 1 19.08 47.11 -11.69
C MET A 1 18.20 45.86 -11.83
N HIS A 2 18.49 44.79 -12.57
CA HIS A 2 19.71 44.00 -12.81
C HIS A 2 20.38 43.48 -11.54
N LEU A 3 19.87 42.35 -11.04
CA LEU A 3 20.60 41.21 -10.45
C LEU A 3 19.85 39.94 -10.94
N LYS A 4 20.35 39.25 -11.97
CA LYS A 4 21.14 37.98 -11.91
C LYS A 4 20.36 36.85 -11.20
N LYS A 5 19.76 35.88 -11.92
CA LYS A 5 20.36 34.62 -12.45
C LYS A 5 21.23 33.91 -11.41
N ASP A 6 20.91 32.64 -11.12
CA ASP A 6 21.74 31.42 -11.31
C ASP A 6 20.88 30.20 -10.87
N GLU A 7 20.54 29.27 -11.77
CA GLU A 7 21.10 27.89 -11.88
C GLU A 7 20.67 26.97 -10.70
N ARG A 8 19.77 25.99 -10.89
CA ARG A 8 19.93 24.64 -11.48
C ARG A 8 21.03 23.79 -10.80
N GLN A 9 20.69 22.51 -10.57
CA GLN A 9 21.40 21.42 -9.87
C GLN A 9 21.30 21.47 -8.32
N GLY A 10 20.94 20.42 -7.59
CA GLY A 10 20.62 19.04 -7.97
C GLY A 10 21.22 18.08 -6.95
N ASP A 11 20.42 17.63 -5.98
CA ASP A 11 20.78 16.60 -5.00
C ASP A 11 19.48 16.28 -4.20
N GLY A 12 18.84 15.12 -4.30
CA GLY A 12 19.41 13.80 -4.53
C GLY A 12 19.85 13.14 -3.24
N GLU A 13 19.43 13.58 -2.04
CA GLU A 13 19.84 12.91 -0.80
C GLU A 13 18.81 13.05 0.34
N ALA A 14 17.70 12.30 0.25
CA ALA A 14 16.83 12.04 1.41
C ALA A 14 16.54 10.55 1.62
N TYR A 15 17.38 9.68 1.06
CA TYR A 15 17.45 8.27 1.42
C TYR A 15 18.83 8.00 2.04
N ARG A 16 19.03 8.47 3.27
CA ARG A 16 20.14 8.00 4.09
C ARG A 16 19.87 8.24 5.57
N THR A 17 19.99 7.13 6.30
CA THR A 17 20.24 7.02 7.74
C THR A 17 19.11 7.43 8.69
N GLY A 18 18.05 6.61 8.72
CA GLY A 18 17.37 6.28 9.97
C GLY A 18 17.95 4.97 10.48
N LYS A 19 19.01 5.06 11.29
CA LYS A 19 19.57 3.99 12.09
C LYS A 19 18.44 3.43 12.98
N ASN A 20 18.01 2.20 12.71
CA ASN A 20 17.23 1.43 13.68
C ASN A 20 18.24 0.54 14.37
N ASP A 21 18.97 1.11 15.33
CA ASP A 21 19.91 0.37 16.16
C ASP A 21 19.11 -0.66 17.01
N ASP A 22 19.54 -1.90 16.81
CA ASP A 22 19.41 -3.10 17.63
C ASP A 22 18.98 -2.90 19.09
N SER A 23 17.77 -3.33 19.41
CA SER A 23 17.44 -3.85 20.74
C SER A 23 16.42 -4.99 20.58
N ALA A 24 16.92 -6.08 19.98
CA ALA A 24 16.57 -7.41 20.46
C ALA A 24 17.16 -7.57 21.88
N ASP A 25 16.69 -8.59 22.60
CA ASP A 25 17.19 -9.02 23.92
C ASP A 25 16.54 -8.35 25.15
N ASP A 26 15.28 -8.71 25.43
CA ASP A 26 15.01 -9.65 26.53
C ASP A 26 13.51 -10.05 26.53
N CYS A 27 13.22 -11.24 26.02
CA CYS A 27 12.02 -11.97 26.41
C CYS A 27 12.23 -13.46 26.13
N PRO A 28 12.26 -14.33 27.15
CA PRO A 28 12.43 -15.76 26.95
C PRO A 28 11.09 -16.34 26.50
N LEU A 29 10.95 -16.66 25.21
CA LEU A 29 9.80 -17.42 24.73
C LEU A 29 10.23 -18.77 24.14
N PRO A 30 9.52 -19.86 24.49
CA PRO A 30 9.96 -21.22 24.29
C PRO A 30 9.88 -21.64 22.81
N ALA A 31 10.82 -22.48 22.41
CA ALA A 31 11.24 -22.80 21.03
C ALA A 31 10.23 -23.59 20.15
N ALA A 32 8.93 -23.30 20.21
CA ALA A 32 7.89 -23.95 19.36
C ALA A 32 6.86 -22.97 18.75
N LEU A 33 7.23 -21.69 18.62
CA LEU A 33 6.44 -20.58 18.06
C LEU A 33 6.84 -20.28 16.59
N SER A 34 7.30 -21.30 15.85
CA SER A 34 8.47 -21.17 14.97
C SER A 34 8.25 -20.67 13.54
N GLU A 35 7.04 -20.60 12.99
CA GLU A 35 6.84 -20.06 11.62
C GLU A 35 5.50 -19.34 11.49
N ALA A 36 4.43 -19.96 11.99
CA ALA A 36 3.07 -19.44 11.92
C ALA A 36 2.84 -18.08 12.60
N GLN A 37 3.65 -17.73 13.62
CA GLN A 37 3.55 -16.43 14.29
C GLN A 37 4.36 -15.33 13.61
N ALA A 38 5.47 -15.68 12.97
CA ALA A 38 6.17 -14.77 12.07
C ALA A 38 5.25 -14.41 10.89
N ASP A 39 4.49 -15.38 10.38
CA ASP A 39 3.48 -15.16 9.35
C ASP A 39 2.36 -14.23 9.84
N ASN A 40 1.84 -14.44 11.05
CA ASN A 40 0.78 -13.60 11.61
C ASN A 40 1.23 -12.14 11.79
N ALA A 41 2.42 -11.92 12.37
CA ALA A 41 3.00 -10.59 12.51
C ALA A 41 3.24 -9.92 11.15
N HIS A 42 3.68 -10.68 10.15
CA HIS A 42 3.85 -10.20 8.78
C HIS A 42 2.53 -9.73 8.15
N TYR A 43 1.45 -10.51 8.26
CA TYR A 43 0.13 -10.11 7.75
C TYR A 43 -0.45 -8.90 8.48
N GLN A 44 -0.25 -8.80 9.80
CA GLN A 44 -0.65 -7.63 10.56
C GLN A 44 0.11 -6.37 10.10
N ALA A 45 1.42 -6.48 9.89
CA ALA A 45 2.23 -5.38 9.38
C ALA A 45 1.80 -4.94 7.96
N LEU A 46 1.44 -5.89 7.09
CA LEU A 46 0.90 -5.61 5.76
C LEU A 46 -0.46 -4.91 5.81
N ASN A 47 -1.35 -5.35 6.70
CA ASN A 47 -2.65 -4.71 6.87
C ASN A 47 -2.49 -3.28 7.40
N ALA A 48 -1.67 -3.09 8.44
CA ALA A 48 -1.36 -1.76 8.97
C ALA A 48 -0.71 -0.85 7.92
N TYR A 49 0.10 -1.39 7.01
CA TYR A 49 0.64 -0.64 5.87
C TYR A 49 -0.46 -0.22 4.89
N ALA A 50 -1.40 -1.11 4.58
CA ALA A 50 -2.53 -0.82 3.70
C ALA A 50 -3.43 0.28 4.29
N ASP A 51 -3.77 0.18 5.58
CA ASP A 51 -4.60 1.15 6.29
C ASP A 51 -3.98 2.55 6.25
N LYS A 52 -2.69 2.67 6.60
CA LYS A 52 -1.94 3.95 6.52
C LYS A 52 -1.95 4.59 5.12
N ARG A 53 -2.09 3.78 4.06
CA ARG A 53 -2.16 4.26 2.67
C ARG A 53 -3.59 4.64 2.28
N LEU A 54 -4.59 3.95 2.81
CA LEU A 54 -6.01 4.29 2.63
C LEU A 54 -6.34 5.64 3.28
N ASP A 55 -5.82 5.91 4.48
CA ASP A 55 -6.00 7.20 5.18
C ASP A 55 -5.47 8.39 4.37
N LYS A 56 -4.44 8.15 3.54
CA LYS A 56 -3.80 9.17 2.69
C LYS A 56 -4.29 9.12 1.24
N CYS A 57 -5.36 8.37 0.96
CA CYS A 57 -5.85 8.20 -0.39
C CYS A 57 -6.43 9.51 -0.95
N VAL A 58 -6.03 9.85 -2.18
CA VAL A 58 -6.50 11.05 -2.88
C VAL A 58 -7.99 11.00 -3.25
N PHE A 59 -8.57 9.80 -3.30
CA PHE A 59 -9.97 9.58 -3.70
C PHE A 59 -10.94 9.48 -2.51
N GLY A 60 -10.45 9.27 -1.29
CA GLY A 60 -11.28 9.07 -0.10
C GLY A 60 -12.35 7.99 -0.31
N GLU A 61 -13.61 8.34 -0.08
CA GLU A 61 -14.76 7.43 -0.23
C GLU A 61 -15.11 7.07 -1.69
N ASN A 62 -14.67 7.87 -2.66
CA ASN A 62 -14.92 7.62 -4.09
C ASN A 62 -13.82 6.76 -4.72
N LYS A 63 -13.15 5.92 -3.92
CA LYS A 63 -12.01 5.12 -4.35
C LYS A 63 -12.45 4.05 -5.36
N PRO A 64 -11.83 3.99 -6.56
CA PRO A 64 -12.04 2.88 -7.48
C PRO A 64 -11.39 1.59 -6.97
N ALA A 65 -11.70 0.47 -7.61
CA ALA A 65 -11.01 -0.79 -7.35
C ALA A 65 -9.49 -0.62 -7.45
N CYS A 66 -8.75 -1.20 -6.50
CA CYS A 66 -7.28 -1.07 -6.41
C CYS A 66 -6.58 -1.50 -7.71
N LYS A 67 -7.16 -2.44 -8.45
CA LYS A 67 -6.65 -2.96 -9.72
C LYS A 67 -6.62 -1.92 -10.84
N GLN A 68 -7.57 -0.99 -10.84
CA GLN A 68 -7.74 0.02 -11.89
C GLN A 68 -7.38 1.44 -11.40
N CYS A 69 -6.84 1.55 -10.19
CA CYS A 69 -6.48 2.84 -9.62
C CYS A 69 -5.37 3.52 -10.45
N PRO A 70 -5.55 4.77 -10.89
CA PRO A 70 -4.60 5.45 -11.77
C PRO A 70 -3.37 5.98 -11.01
N VAL A 71 -3.41 6.00 -9.67
CA VAL A 71 -2.27 6.38 -8.82
C VAL A 71 -1.47 5.16 -8.36
N HIS A 72 -0.15 5.33 -8.27
CA HIS A 72 0.75 4.32 -7.72
C HIS A 72 0.85 4.46 -6.19
N CYS A 73 -0.13 3.89 -5.45
CA CYS A 73 -0.17 3.99 -3.98
C CYS A 73 0.80 3.06 -3.24
N TYR A 74 1.00 1.84 -3.76
CA TYR A 74 1.86 0.83 -3.14
C TYR A 74 3.22 0.73 -3.84
N GLN A 75 4.25 0.45 -3.05
CA GLN A 75 5.54 0.00 -3.57
C GLN A 75 5.36 -1.28 -4.39
N PRO A 76 6.14 -1.50 -5.46
CA PRO A 76 5.97 -2.63 -6.36
C PRO A 76 6.06 -3.97 -5.63
N ALA A 77 7.03 -4.14 -4.71
CA ALA A 77 7.14 -5.37 -3.91
C ALA A 77 5.87 -5.69 -3.11
N LYS A 78 5.32 -4.70 -2.39
CA LYS A 78 4.09 -4.85 -1.59
C LYS A 78 2.81 -5.01 -2.42
N ARG A 79 2.81 -4.46 -3.64
CA ARG A 79 1.69 -4.63 -4.58
C ARG A 79 1.55 -6.09 -5.01
N GLU A 80 2.65 -6.75 -5.32
CA GLU A 80 2.68 -8.16 -5.71
C GLU A 80 2.20 -9.06 -4.57
N GLU A 81 2.68 -8.81 -3.34
CA GLU A 81 2.20 -9.51 -2.13
C GLU A 81 0.68 -9.34 -1.96
N MET A 82 0.17 -8.12 -2.08
CA MET A 82 -1.27 -7.85 -1.97
C MET A 82 -2.09 -8.55 -3.06
N LYS A 83 -1.59 -8.63 -4.30
CA LYS A 83 -2.24 -9.38 -5.38
C LYS A 83 -2.31 -10.88 -5.07
N GLN A 84 -1.27 -11.45 -4.48
CA GLN A 84 -1.27 -12.86 -4.08
C GLN A 84 -2.35 -13.12 -3.01
N ILE A 85 -2.43 -12.24 -2.00
CA ILE A 85 -3.46 -12.30 -0.95
C ILE A 85 -4.86 -12.20 -1.57
N MET A 86 -5.11 -11.21 -2.44
CA MET A 86 -6.41 -11.06 -3.11
C MET A 86 -6.75 -12.28 -3.97
N ARG A 87 -5.78 -12.87 -4.67
CA ARG A 87 -6.00 -14.08 -5.48
C ARG A 87 -6.32 -15.30 -4.63
N TRP A 88 -5.71 -15.42 -3.45
CA TRP A 88 -5.98 -16.50 -2.50
C TRP A 88 -7.33 -16.33 -1.77
N ALA A 89 -7.68 -15.09 -1.41
CA ALA A 89 -8.90 -14.74 -0.69
C ALA A 89 -10.15 -14.73 -1.59
N GLY A 90 -10.02 -14.37 -2.87
CA GLY A 90 -11.15 -14.22 -3.80
C GLY A 90 -12.06 -15.46 -3.88
N PRO A 91 -11.53 -16.65 -4.24
CA PRO A 91 -12.33 -17.86 -4.30
C PRO A 91 -12.96 -18.23 -2.96
N ARG A 92 -12.27 -17.97 -1.83
CA ARG A 92 -12.77 -18.28 -0.48
C ARG A 92 -13.89 -17.35 -0.03
N MET A 93 -13.87 -16.08 -0.45
CA MET A 93 -14.93 -15.12 -0.16
C MET A 93 -16.27 -15.58 -0.75
N LEU A 94 -16.25 -16.20 -1.94
CA LEU A 94 -17.45 -16.68 -2.62
C LEU A 94 -18.23 -17.71 -1.78
N TRP A 95 -17.52 -18.59 -1.07
CA TRP A 95 -18.13 -19.63 -0.23
C TRP A 95 -18.71 -19.10 1.07
N ARG A 96 -18.08 -18.08 1.68
CA ARG A 96 -18.45 -17.57 3.02
C ARG A 96 -19.45 -16.42 2.94
N HIS A 97 -19.26 -15.53 1.97
CA HIS A 97 -20.01 -14.28 1.83
C HIS A 97 -20.36 -14.01 0.36
N PRO A 98 -21.31 -14.77 -0.22
CA PRO A 98 -21.64 -14.69 -1.63
C PRO A 98 -22.08 -13.28 -2.06
N ILE A 99 -22.85 -12.59 -1.20
CA ILE A 99 -23.32 -11.21 -1.47
C ILE A 99 -22.14 -10.22 -1.55
N LEU A 100 -21.19 -10.32 -0.62
CA LEU A 100 -19.99 -9.46 -0.64
C LEU A 100 -19.11 -9.75 -1.85
N THR A 101 -19.00 -11.01 -2.25
CA THR A 101 -18.26 -11.37 -3.47
C THR A 101 -18.89 -10.79 -4.72
N VAL A 102 -20.23 -10.84 -4.84
CA VAL A 102 -20.92 -10.20 -5.97
C VAL A 102 -20.65 -8.70 -5.99
N ARG A 103 -20.74 -8.01 -4.84
CA ARG A 103 -20.42 -6.58 -4.74
C ARG A 103 -18.97 -6.29 -5.13
N HIS A 104 -18.02 -7.09 -4.64
CA HIS A 104 -16.60 -6.97 -4.99
C HIS A 104 -16.34 -7.15 -6.49
N LEU A 105 -16.98 -8.14 -7.12
CA LEU A 105 -16.89 -8.38 -8.56
C LEU A 105 -17.50 -7.24 -9.41
N LEU A 106 -18.55 -6.60 -8.91
CA LEU A 106 -19.14 -5.42 -9.54
C LEU A 106 -18.23 -4.19 -9.38
N ASP A 107 -17.63 -3.99 -8.21
CA ASP A 107 -16.67 -2.91 -7.96
C ASP A 107 -15.42 -3.03 -8.85
N ASP A 108 -14.96 -4.25 -9.13
CA ASP A 108 -13.87 -4.53 -10.08
C ASP A 108 -14.20 -4.13 -11.53
N ARG A 109 -15.48 -3.98 -11.87
CA ARG A 109 -15.96 -3.53 -13.18
C ARG A 109 -16.32 -2.04 -13.21
N ARG A 110 -16.26 -1.34 -12.08
CA ARG A 110 -16.63 0.07 -11.99
C ARG A 110 -15.60 0.95 -12.72
N PRO A 111 -16.03 1.91 -13.56
CA PRO A 111 -15.11 2.79 -14.25
C PRO A 111 -14.38 3.72 -13.26
N VAL A 112 -13.12 4.02 -13.59
CA VAL A 112 -12.22 4.82 -12.76
C VAL A 112 -12.66 6.29 -12.78
N PRO A 113 -12.84 6.95 -11.62
CA PRO A 113 -13.14 8.38 -11.57
C PRO A 113 -11.93 9.21 -12.02
N THR A 114 -12.19 10.41 -12.51
CA THR A 114 -11.12 11.32 -12.97
C THR A 114 -10.23 11.74 -11.81
N LEU A 115 -8.92 11.80 -12.07
CA LEU A 115 -7.95 12.26 -11.07
C LEU A 115 -8.22 13.72 -10.67
N PRO A 116 -8.16 14.05 -9.37
CA PRO A 116 -8.25 15.43 -8.92
C PRO A 116 -7.12 16.27 -9.52
N GLU A 117 -7.42 17.52 -9.90
CA GLU A 117 -6.51 18.44 -10.60
C GLU A 117 -5.14 18.56 -9.91
N LYS A 118 -5.13 18.53 -8.56
CA LYS A 118 -3.93 18.62 -7.73
C LYS A 118 -2.88 17.53 -8.01
N TYR A 119 -3.29 16.37 -8.51
CA TYR A 119 -2.39 15.23 -8.76
C TYR A 119 -2.18 14.95 -10.25
N ARG A 120 -2.71 15.80 -11.14
CA ARG A 120 -2.46 15.68 -12.57
C ARG A 120 -1.04 16.15 -12.88
N PRO A 121 -0.25 15.39 -13.65
CA PRO A 121 1.05 15.87 -14.10
C PRO A 121 0.83 17.12 -14.98
N LYS A 122 1.43 18.25 -14.60
CA LYS A 122 1.39 19.47 -15.41
C LYS A 122 2.18 19.21 -16.69
N LYS A 123 1.51 19.40 -17.82
CA LYS A 123 2.07 19.22 -19.16
C LYS A 123 2.78 20.50 -19.61
#